data_AF-A0AA35WFZ3-F1
#
_entry.id   AF-A0AA35WFZ3-F1
#
_cell.length_a   1.000
_cell.length_b   1.000
_cell.length_c   1.000
_cell.angle_alpha   90.00
_cell.angle_beta   90.00
_cell.angle_gamma   90.00
#
_symmetry.space_group_name_H-M   'P 1'
#
loop_
_entity.id
_entity.type
_entity.pdbx_description
1 polymer ?
#
loop_
_entity_poly.entity_id
_entity_poly.type
_entity_poly.pdbx_seq_one_letter_code
_entity_poly.pdbx_strand_id
1 'polypeptide(L)'
;MVIFRENTEDIYAGIEWETGTPEAEKVVKFLREEMGVKSIRFPDTASIGIKPVSIEGSERLIRAAIRYAVEHNRRNITLVHKGNIQKYTEGAFMRWGYALAKREFGDKVVSWEECNGNPEPGMILIKDAITDAFLQQIVTRPDEFDVIPTMNLTGDLISDALAAQVGGIGIAPGGNINYDTGHALFEATHGTAPKYAGQDKVNPGSVILSGEMMLRHLGWDEAAELVIQGLEETIAQKTVTYDFERLMTGAKLLKCSEFGEAIVANM
;
A
#
# COMPACT_ATOMS: atom_id res chain seq x y z
N MET A 1 -0.83 5.10 -9.23
CA MET A 1 -1.05 3.73 -8.71
C MET A 1 -1.85 3.82 -7.42
N VAL A 2 -2.59 2.77 -7.05
CA VAL A 2 -3.33 2.68 -5.77
C VAL A 2 -2.98 1.35 -5.10
N ILE A 3 -2.45 1.41 -3.88
CA ILE A 3 -1.99 0.24 -3.13
C ILE A 3 -3.08 -0.24 -2.20
N PHE A 4 -3.46 -1.51 -2.33
CA PHE A 4 -4.29 -2.21 -1.37
C PHE A 4 -3.40 -3.15 -0.56
N ARG A 5 -3.01 -2.70 0.63
CA ARG A 5 -2.17 -3.45 1.57
C ARG A 5 -3.06 -4.24 2.54
N GLU A 6 -2.84 -5.55 2.65
CA GLU A 6 -3.40 -6.35 3.75
C GLU A 6 -2.87 -5.80 5.09
N ASN A 7 -3.73 -5.57 6.08
CA ASN A 7 -3.33 -4.86 7.30
C ASN A 7 -3.67 -5.59 8.61
N THR A 8 -3.78 -6.92 8.61
CA THR A 8 -4.11 -7.69 9.83
C THR A 8 -3.37 -9.02 10.00
N GLU A 9 -2.71 -9.51 8.97
CA GLU A 9 -1.94 -10.76 8.96
C GLU A 9 -0.49 -10.49 8.52
N ASP A 10 0.14 -11.48 7.89
CA ASP A 10 1.56 -11.49 7.53
C ASP A 10 2.46 -11.45 8.79
N ILE A 11 3.76 -11.22 8.61
CA ILE A 11 4.75 -11.09 9.67
C ILE A 11 4.42 -9.95 10.66
N TYR A 12 3.54 -9.03 10.26
CA TYR A 12 3.01 -7.95 11.11
C TYR A 12 2.08 -8.46 12.21
N ALA A 13 1.71 -9.75 12.20
CA ALA A 13 1.03 -10.39 13.32
C ALA A 13 1.85 -10.35 14.63
N GLY A 14 3.16 -10.05 14.56
CA GLY A 14 4.02 -9.91 15.75
C GLY A 14 4.21 -11.21 16.52
N ILE A 15 4.05 -12.36 15.83
CA ILE A 15 4.20 -13.69 16.43
C ILE A 15 5.66 -14.11 16.26
N GLU A 16 6.47 -13.81 17.26
CA GLU A 16 7.89 -14.12 17.26
C GLU A 16 8.43 -14.42 18.67
N TRP A 17 9.55 -15.16 18.70
CA TRP A 17 10.25 -15.52 19.93
C TRP A 17 11.75 -15.27 19.78
N GLU A 18 12.31 -14.58 20.77
CA GLU A 18 13.72 -14.23 20.84
C GLU A 18 14.59 -15.45 21.15
N THR A 19 15.74 -15.55 20.50
CA THR A 19 16.74 -16.59 20.76
C THR A 19 17.11 -16.66 22.25
N GLY A 20 17.26 -17.88 22.79
CA GLY A 20 17.60 -18.12 24.20
C GLY A 20 16.41 -18.08 25.17
N THR A 21 15.19 -17.85 24.68
CA THR A 21 13.97 -17.99 25.49
C THR A 21 13.45 -19.43 25.49
N PRO A 22 12.82 -19.90 26.59
CA PRO A 22 12.20 -21.23 26.64
C PRO A 22 11.15 -21.45 25.55
N GLU A 23 10.44 -20.40 25.13
CA GLU A 23 9.44 -20.44 24.08
C GLU A 23 10.08 -20.67 22.70
N ALA A 24 11.17 -19.97 22.37
CA ALA A 24 11.90 -20.19 21.13
C ALA A 24 12.46 -21.61 21.05
N GLU A 25 13.06 -22.10 22.14
CA GLU A 25 13.55 -23.49 22.23
C GLU A 25 12.44 -24.51 21.99
N LYS A 26 11.26 -24.29 22.60
CA LYS A 26 10.09 -25.16 22.42
C LYS A 26 9.61 -25.17 20.96
N VAL A 27 9.55 -24.02 20.29
CA VAL A 27 9.14 -23.92 18.89
C VAL A 27 10.16 -24.59 17.97
N VAL A 28 11.46 -24.32 18.16
CA VAL A 28 12.54 -24.97 17.39
C VAL A 28 12.49 -26.49 17.56
N LYS A 29 12.32 -26.96 18.81
CA LYS A 29 12.18 -28.39 19.12
C LYS A 29 10.99 -29.01 18.39
N PHE A 30 9.81 -28.40 18.48
CA PHE A 30 8.61 -28.84 17.77
C PHE A 30 8.85 -28.93 16.26
N LEU A 31 9.43 -27.89 15.65
CA LEU A 31 9.70 -27.88 14.20
C LEU A 31 10.66 -29.00 13.80
N ARG A 32 11.69 -29.28 14.60
CA ARG A 32 12.71 -30.30 14.28
C ARG A 32 12.22 -31.72 14.53
N GLU A 33 11.61 -31.97 15.68
CA GLU A 33 11.26 -33.31 16.15
C GLU A 33 9.91 -33.78 15.59
N GLU A 34 8.88 -32.93 15.61
CA GLU A 34 7.53 -33.31 15.20
C GLU A 34 7.29 -33.04 13.71
N MET A 35 7.75 -31.88 13.21
CA MET A 35 7.53 -31.47 11.82
C MET A 35 8.67 -31.87 10.88
N GLY A 36 9.75 -32.47 11.39
CA GLY A 36 10.87 -32.98 10.61
C GLY A 36 11.67 -31.88 9.88
N VAL A 37 11.62 -30.63 10.33
CA VAL A 37 12.30 -29.49 9.69
C VAL A 37 13.81 -29.61 9.86
N LYS A 38 14.53 -29.62 8.73
CA LYS A 38 16.00 -29.69 8.68
C LYS A 38 16.66 -28.42 8.13
N SER A 39 15.88 -27.43 7.71
CA SER A 39 16.35 -26.24 6.99
C SER A 39 16.78 -25.09 7.90
N ILE A 40 16.52 -25.15 9.21
CA ILE A 40 17.01 -24.14 10.16
C ILE A 40 18.53 -24.29 10.25
N ARG A 41 19.26 -23.33 9.67
CA ARG A 41 20.72 -23.41 9.51
C ARG A 41 21.50 -23.38 10.83
N PHE A 42 21.00 -22.60 11.79
CA PHE A 42 21.61 -22.36 13.11
C PHE A 42 20.54 -22.42 14.21
N PRO A 43 20.02 -23.61 14.54
CA PRO A 43 18.84 -23.75 15.40
C PRO A 43 19.05 -23.27 16.84
N ASP A 44 20.28 -23.30 17.33
CA ASP A 44 20.59 -22.96 18.73
C ASP A 44 20.78 -21.44 18.95
N THR A 45 20.81 -20.66 17.85
CA THR A 45 21.08 -19.22 17.88
C THR A 45 20.13 -18.43 16.98
N ALA A 46 18.95 -18.98 16.68
CA ALA A 46 17.96 -18.35 15.83
C ALA A 46 16.74 -17.90 16.64
N SER A 47 16.33 -16.64 16.47
CA SER A 47 14.98 -16.21 16.77
C SER A 47 14.01 -16.74 15.71
N ILE A 48 12.75 -16.96 16.08
CA ILE A 48 11.74 -17.54 15.18
C ILE A 48 10.58 -16.56 15.04
N GLY A 49 10.17 -16.31 13.79
CA GLY A 49 8.96 -15.55 13.46
C GLY A 49 7.97 -16.39 12.65
N ILE A 50 6.68 -16.11 12.80
CA ILE A 50 5.59 -16.79 12.09
C ILE A 50 4.91 -15.81 11.13
N LYS A 51 4.81 -16.19 9.86
CA LYS A 51 4.09 -15.45 8.81
C LYS A 51 2.81 -16.20 8.43
N PRO A 52 1.65 -15.91 9.04
CA PRO A 52 0.37 -16.40 8.57
C PRO A 52 -0.13 -15.55 7.38
N VAL A 53 -0.73 -16.20 6.39
CA VAL A 53 -1.51 -15.56 5.31
C VAL A 53 -2.70 -16.47 5.05
N SER A 54 -3.92 -15.96 5.19
CA SER A 54 -5.15 -16.76 5.05
C SER A 54 -5.91 -16.47 3.77
N ILE A 55 -6.84 -17.38 3.42
CA ILE A 55 -7.73 -17.18 2.28
C ILE A 55 -8.72 -16.06 2.56
N GLU A 56 -9.27 -15.98 3.76
CA GLU A 56 -10.22 -14.96 4.18
C GLU A 56 -9.59 -13.56 4.15
N GLY A 57 -8.38 -13.42 4.71
CA GLY A 57 -7.59 -12.19 4.70
C GLY A 57 -7.22 -11.74 3.29
N SER A 58 -6.79 -12.69 2.45
CA SER A 58 -6.43 -12.41 1.05
C SER A 58 -7.65 -12.02 0.22
N GLU A 59 -8.72 -12.80 0.28
CA GLU A 59 -9.87 -12.59 -0.59
C GLU A 59 -10.62 -11.29 -0.26
N ARG A 60 -10.78 -10.92 1.03
CA ARG A 60 -11.44 -9.64 1.36
C ARG A 60 -10.67 -8.42 0.83
N LEU A 61 -9.33 -8.45 0.90
CA LEU A 61 -8.49 -7.36 0.39
C LEU A 61 -8.59 -7.28 -1.13
N ILE A 62 -8.41 -8.42 -1.82
CA ILE A 62 -8.39 -8.46 -3.28
C ILE A 62 -9.79 -8.12 -3.83
N ARG A 63 -10.87 -8.53 -3.14
CA ARG A 63 -12.24 -8.13 -3.46
C ARG A 63 -12.41 -6.61 -3.38
N ALA A 64 -11.90 -5.97 -2.32
CA ALA A 64 -11.94 -4.52 -2.19
C ALA A 64 -11.16 -3.83 -3.32
N ALA A 65 -9.97 -4.34 -3.66
CA ALA A 65 -9.16 -3.81 -4.76
C ALA A 65 -9.84 -3.95 -6.14
N ILE A 66 -10.49 -5.10 -6.42
CA ILE A 66 -11.24 -5.30 -7.66
C ILE A 66 -12.45 -4.36 -7.73
N ARG A 67 -13.22 -4.24 -6.64
CA ARG A 67 -14.36 -3.31 -6.58
C ARG A 67 -13.92 -1.86 -6.85
N TYR A 68 -12.85 -1.43 -6.19
CA TYR A 68 -12.25 -0.12 -6.42
C TYR A 68 -11.86 0.07 -7.90
N ALA A 69 -11.20 -0.93 -8.49
CA ALA A 69 -10.80 -0.88 -9.89
C ALA A 69 -12.00 -0.74 -10.84
N VAL A 70 -13.10 -1.46 -10.58
CA VAL A 70 -14.34 -1.36 -11.37
C VAL A 70 -15.00 0.00 -11.21
N GLU A 71 -15.19 0.47 -9.97
CA GLU A 71 -15.84 1.75 -9.68
C GLU A 71 -15.10 2.95 -10.27
N HIS A 72 -13.76 2.90 -10.25
CA HIS A 72 -12.90 4.00 -10.72
C HIS A 72 -12.37 3.78 -12.14
N ASN A 73 -12.95 2.84 -12.91
CA ASN A 73 -12.56 2.53 -14.29
C ASN A 73 -11.04 2.34 -14.47
N ARG A 74 -10.40 1.63 -13.54
CA ARG A 74 -8.95 1.39 -13.52
C ARG A 74 -8.57 0.34 -14.55
N ARG A 75 -7.35 0.42 -15.08
CA ARG A 75 -6.91 -0.36 -16.25
C ARG A 75 -6.54 -1.79 -15.91
N ASN A 76 -5.86 -1.98 -14.78
CA ASN A 76 -5.35 -3.28 -14.38
C ASN A 76 -5.20 -3.43 -12.87
N ILE A 77 -5.14 -4.69 -12.44
CA ILE A 77 -4.88 -5.12 -11.08
C ILE A 77 -3.64 -6.01 -11.11
N THR A 78 -2.63 -5.69 -10.30
CA THR A 78 -1.39 -6.46 -10.22
C THR A 78 -1.24 -7.07 -8.82
N LEU A 79 -1.39 -8.38 -8.71
CA LEU A 79 -1.12 -9.14 -7.50
C LEU A 79 0.40 -9.23 -7.28
N VAL A 80 0.94 -8.51 -6.30
CA VAL A 80 2.39 -8.52 -6.04
C VAL A 80 2.73 -9.50 -4.93
N HIS A 81 3.68 -10.40 -5.18
CA HIS A 81 4.01 -11.50 -4.26
C HIS A 81 5.41 -12.08 -4.47
N LYS A 82 5.95 -12.81 -3.49
CA LYS A 82 7.20 -13.60 -3.58
C LYS A 82 6.91 -15.10 -3.60
N GLY A 83 5.89 -15.49 -4.36
CA GLY A 83 5.35 -16.85 -4.37
C GLY A 83 6.28 -17.92 -4.94
N ASN A 84 7.33 -17.54 -5.66
CA ASN A 84 8.38 -18.46 -6.12
C ASN A 84 9.20 -19.03 -4.95
N ILE A 85 9.35 -18.28 -3.85
CA ILE A 85 10.03 -18.71 -2.63
C ILE A 85 9.00 -19.12 -1.57
N GLN A 86 8.04 -18.25 -1.26
CA GLN A 86 7.03 -18.47 -0.21
C GLN A 86 5.73 -19.03 -0.79
N LYS A 87 5.79 -20.26 -1.30
CA LYS A 87 4.72 -20.91 -2.11
C LYS A 87 3.36 -21.04 -1.42
N TYR A 88 3.37 -21.21 -0.09
CA TYR A 88 2.18 -21.52 0.70
C TYR A 88 1.59 -20.30 1.42
N THR A 89 2.26 -19.16 1.39
CA THR A 89 1.75 -17.88 1.91
C THR A 89 1.59 -16.90 0.75
N GLU A 90 2.68 -16.34 0.24
CA GLU A 90 2.63 -15.36 -0.85
C GLU A 90 2.19 -15.98 -2.19
N GLY A 91 2.60 -17.21 -2.47
CA GLY A 91 2.09 -17.96 -3.62
C GLY A 91 0.61 -18.33 -3.46
N ALA A 92 0.13 -18.52 -2.23
CA ALA A 92 -1.27 -18.79 -1.96
C ALA A 92 -2.12 -17.53 -2.12
N PHE A 93 -1.68 -16.38 -1.61
CA PHE A 93 -2.27 -15.06 -1.84
C PHE A 93 -2.58 -14.82 -3.33
N MET A 94 -1.59 -15.02 -4.20
CA MET A 94 -1.76 -14.88 -5.66
C MET A 94 -2.82 -15.85 -6.21
N ARG A 95 -2.75 -17.15 -5.87
CA ARG A 95 -3.69 -18.15 -6.36
C ARG A 95 -5.12 -17.88 -5.91
N TRP A 96 -5.31 -17.51 -4.64
CA TRP A 96 -6.61 -17.12 -4.10
C TRP A 96 -7.15 -15.87 -4.79
N GLY A 97 -6.28 -14.89 -5.08
CA GLY A 97 -6.65 -13.70 -5.86
C GLY A 97 -7.19 -14.01 -7.25
N TYR A 98 -6.49 -14.82 -8.02
CA TYR A 98 -6.98 -15.26 -9.33
C TYR A 98 -8.27 -16.09 -9.23
N ALA A 99 -8.36 -16.99 -8.25
CA ALA A 99 -9.55 -17.81 -8.05
C ALA A 99 -10.77 -16.95 -7.69
N LEU A 100 -10.60 -15.96 -6.81
CA LEU A 100 -11.61 -14.98 -6.45
C LEU A 100 -12.05 -14.16 -7.67
N ALA A 101 -11.11 -13.59 -8.41
CA ALA A 101 -11.40 -12.77 -9.59
C ALA A 101 -12.26 -13.53 -10.60
N LYS A 102 -11.91 -14.79 -10.89
CA LYS A 102 -12.70 -15.66 -11.77
C LYS A 102 -14.08 -15.98 -11.21
N ARG A 103 -14.18 -16.25 -9.90
CA ARG A 103 -15.41 -16.70 -9.24
C ARG A 103 -16.43 -15.58 -9.06
N GLU A 104 -15.99 -14.36 -8.76
CA GLU A 104 -16.86 -13.25 -8.36
C GLU A 104 -16.90 -12.10 -9.37
N PHE A 105 -15.92 -12.00 -10.28
CA PHE A 105 -15.75 -10.86 -11.19
C PHE A 105 -15.40 -11.28 -12.62
N GLY A 106 -15.72 -12.51 -13.03
CA GLY A 106 -15.36 -13.04 -14.35
C GLY A 106 -15.98 -12.30 -15.55
N ASP A 107 -17.01 -11.49 -15.32
CA ASP A 107 -17.63 -10.59 -16.32
C ASP A 107 -16.98 -9.19 -16.36
N LYS A 108 -16.04 -8.89 -15.45
CA LYS A 108 -15.34 -7.61 -15.33
C LYS A 108 -13.84 -7.71 -15.47
N VAL A 109 -13.27 -8.88 -15.20
CA VAL A 109 -11.84 -9.10 -15.09
C VAL A 109 -11.41 -10.24 -16.01
N VAL A 110 -10.28 -10.06 -16.69
CA VAL A 110 -9.66 -11.07 -17.55
C VAL A 110 -8.18 -11.19 -17.21
N SER A 111 -7.66 -12.42 -17.13
CA SER A 111 -6.26 -12.63 -16.80
C SER A 111 -5.33 -12.39 -17.99
N TRP A 112 -4.06 -12.08 -17.70
CA TRP A 112 -3.02 -11.97 -18.74
C TRP A 112 -2.94 -13.22 -19.62
N GLU A 113 -3.07 -14.42 -19.04
CA GLU A 113 -3.02 -15.69 -19.77
C GLU A 113 -4.20 -15.85 -20.74
N GLU A 114 -5.37 -15.34 -20.39
CA GLU A 114 -6.59 -15.45 -21.20
C GLU A 114 -6.62 -14.46 -22.38
N CYS A 115 -6.04 -13.26 -22.23
CA CYS A 115 -6.12 -12.20 -23.25
C CYS A 115 -4.75 -11.77 -23.82
N ASN A 116 -3.66 -12.41 -23.42
CA ASN A 116 -2.28 -12.05 -23.79
C ASN A 116 -2.00 -10.54 -23.60
N GLY A 117 -2.46 -9.99 -22.48
CA GLY A 117 -2.28 -8.59 -22.11
C GLY A 117 -3.17 -7.56 -22.82
N ASN A 118 -4.08 -8.00 -23.71
CA ASN A 118 -4.98 -7.12 -24.45
C ASN A 118 -6.43 -7.40 -24.05
N PRO A 119 -6.93 -6.83 -22.93
CA PRO A 119 -8.31 -7.03 -22.51
C PRO A 119 -9.29 -6.39 -23.50
N GLU A 120 -10.46 -7.01 -23.69
CA GLU A 120 -11.57 -6.42 -24.44
C GLU A 120 -12.04 -5.11 -23.79
N PRO A 121 -12.62 -4.16 -24.55
CA PRO A 121 -13.12 -2.90 -23.99
C PRO A 121 -14.07 -3.11 -22.81
N GLY A 122 -13.79 -2.46 -21.68
CA GLY A 122 -14.59 -2.57 -20.45
C GLY A 122 -14.17 -3.70 -19.50
N MET A 123 -13.20 -4.55 -19.90
CA MET A 123 -12.60 -5.55 -19.01
C MET A 123 -11.33 -4.99 -18.35
N ILE A 124 -11.12 -5.36 -17.08
CA ILE A 124 -9.93 -5.02 -16.31
C ILE A 124 -8.94 -6.18 -16.40
N LEU A 125 -7.69 -5.88 -16.75
CA LEU A 125 -6.64 -6.89 -16.77
C LEU A 125 -6.22 -7.25 -15.35
N ILE A 126 -6.29 -8.53 -14.96
CA ILE A 126 -5.61 -9.03 -13.76
C ILE A 126 -4.32 -9.75 -14.14
N LYS A 127 -3.23 -9.37 -13.47
CA LYS A 127 -1.90 -9.94 -13.64
C LYS A 127 -1.21 -10.06 -12.28
N ASP A 128 -0.02 -10.65 -12.27
CA ASP A 128 0.84 -10.73 -11.10
C ASP A 128 2.27 -10.29 -11.41
N ALA A 129 3.00 -9.93 -10.37
CA ALA A 129 4.42 -9.63 -10.45
C ALA A 129 5.16 -10.13 -9.20
N ILE A 130 6.36 -10.67 -9.42
CA ILE A 130 7.22 -11.07 -8.30
C ILE A 130 7.78 -9.81 -7.63
N THR A 131 7.73 -9.70 -6.30
CA THR A 131 8.06 -8.47 -5.54
C THR A 131 9.38 -7.80 -5.96
N ASP A 132 10.46 -8.55 -6.18
CA ASP A 132 11.76 -7.99 -6.60
C ASP A 132 11.77 -7.49 -8.05
N ALA A 133 11.06 -8.17 -8.95
CA ALA A 133 10.84 -7.69 -10.31
C ALA A 133 9.93 -6.46 -10.31
N PHE A 134 8.88 -6.46 -9.49
CA PHE A 134 7.94 -5.36 -9.35
C PHE A 134 8.66 -4.08 -8.88
N LEU A 135 9.53 -4.16 -7.86
CA LEU A 135 10.34 -3.02 -7.40
C LEU A 135 11.25 -2.43 -8.50
N GLN A 136 11.73 -3.24 -9.43
CA GLN A 136 12.46 -2.74 -10.60
C GLN A 136 11.51 -2.12 -11.64
N GLN A 137 10.34 -2.71 -11.82
CA GLN A 137 9.36 -2.29 -12.83
C GLN A 137 8.65 -0.99 -12.45
N ILE A 138 8.40 -0.71 -11.17
CA ILE A 138 7.83 0.59 -10.79
C ILE A 138 8.77 1.75 -11.14
N VAL A 139 10.09 1.52 -11.15
CA VAL A 139 11.07 2.53 -11.58
C VAL A 139 11.17 2.61 -13.11
N THR A 140 11.23 1.46 -13.78
CA THR A 140 11.54 1.40 -15.22
C THR A 140 10.32 1.51 -16.13
N ARG A 141 9.14 1.08 -15.64
CA ARG A 141 7.88 0.93 -16.38
C ARG A 141 6.66 1.24 -15.49
N PRO A 142 6.61 2.40 -14.80
CA PRO A 142 5.52 2.75 -13.90
C PRO A 142 4.14 2.74 -14.59
N ASP A 143 4.07 3.13 -15.87
CA ASP A 143 2.81 3.24 -16.61
C ASP A 143 2.08 1.91 -16.84
N GLU A 144 2.77 0.78 -16.63
CA GLU A 144 2.19 -0.56 -16.72
C GLU A 144 1.32 -0.95 -15.51
N PHE A 145 1.39 -0.21 -14.39
CA PHE A 145 0.72 -0.58 -13.14
C PHE A 145 -0.35 0.43 -12.74
N ASP A 146 -1.38 -0.09 -12.09
CA ASP A 146 -2.53 0.70 -11.69
C ASP A 146 -2.96 0.39 -10.25
N VAL A 147 -3.79 -0.64 -10.03
CA VAL A 147 -4.23 -1.07 -8.69
C VAL A 147 -3.38 -2.27 -8.24
N ILE A 148 -2.86 -2.23 -7.01
CA ILE A 148 -1.89 -3.22 -6.51
C ILE A 148 -2.35 -3.77 -5.16
N PRO A 149 -3.10 -4.89 -5.15
CA PRO A 149 -3.33 -5.67 -3.94
C PRO A 149 -2.09 -6.51 -3.59
N THR A 150 -1.63 -6.39 -2.34
CA THR A 150 -0.49 -7.16 -1.82
C THR A 150 -0.57 -7.35 -0.30
N MET A 151 0.30 -8.22 0.24
CA MET A 151 0.36 -8.54 1.67
C MET A 151 1.03 -7.43 2.48
N ASN A 152 0.89 -7.50 3.80
CA ASN A 152 1.25 -6.43 4.72
C ASN A 152 2.69 -5.90 4.55
N LEU A 153 3.70 -6.77 4.65
CA LEU A 153 5.11 -6.35 4.55
C LEU A 153 5.45 -5.81 3.15
N THR A 154 4.98 -6.49 2.12
CA THR A 154 5.26 -6.08 0.73
C THR A 154 4.58 -4.76 0.41
N GLY A 155 3.37 -4.54 0.93
CA GLY A 155 2.63 -3.28 0.78
C GLY A 155 3.36 -2.12 1.42
N ASP A 156 3.88 -2.30 2.63
CA ASP A 156 4.70 -1.31 3.36
C ASP A 156 5.91 -0.84 2.54
N LEU A 157 6.71 -1.79 2.06
CA LEU A 157 7.94 -1.50 1.31
C LEU A 157 7.64 -0.81 -0.04
N ILE A 158 6.58 -1.24 -0.72
CA ILE A 158 6.21 -0.70 -2.02
C ILE A 158 5.59 0.69 -1.90
N SER A 159 4.72 0.93 -0.90
CA SER A 159 4.13 2.25 -0.72
C SER A 159 5.18 3.31 -0.45
N ASP A 160 6.19 3.00 0.37
CA ASP A 160 7.30 3.90 0.66
C ASP A 160 8.18 4.13 -0.58
N ALA A 161 8.50 3.05 -1.33
CA ALA A 161 9.28 3.17 -2.56
C ALA A 161 8.58 4.05 -3.61
N LEU A 162 7.26 3.90 -3.76
CA LEU A 162 6.46 4.70 -4.70
C LEU A 162 6.32 6.16 -4.24
N ALA A 163 6.09 6.40 -2.94
CA ALA A 163 6.05 7.75 -2.39
C ALA A 163 7.40 8.46 -2.61
N ALA A 164 8.52 7.76 -2.38
CA ALA A 164 9.85 8.29 -2.67
C ALA A 164 10.06 8.61 -4.15
N GLN A 165 9.62 7.73 -5.05
CA GLN A 165 9.77 7.89 -6.49
C GLN A 165 9.12 9.17 -7.03
N VAL A 166 7.96 9.56 -6.47
CA VAL A 166 7.24 10.79 -6.88
C VAL A 166 7.63 12.02 -6.04
N GLY A 167 8.61 11.91 -5.16
CA GLY A 167 9.00 12.99 -4.23
C GLY A 167 7.97 13.27 -3.13
N GLY A 168 7.04 12.34 -2.91
CA GLY A 168 5.86 12.47 -2.06
C GLY A 168 5.99 11.93 -0.63
N ILE A 169 7.19 11.61 -0.14
CA ILE A 169 7.39 11.01 1.21
C ILE A 169 6.69 11.83 2.31
N GLY A 170 6.71 13.17 2.20
CA GLY A 170 6.08 14.06 3.18
C GLY A 170 4.58 14.31 2.96
N ILE A 171 4.02 13.84 1.85
CA ILE A 171 2.63 14.14 1.45
C ILE A 171 1.81 12.91 1.05
N ALA A 172 2.36 11.70 1.13
CA ALA A 172 1.62 10.49 0.77
C ALA A 172 0.40 10.31 1.70
N PRO A 173 -0.82 10.12 1.17
CA PRO A 173 -2.00 9.88 1.98
C PRO A 173 -2.15 8.40 2.37
N GLY A 174 -2.97 8.13 3.37
CA GLY A 174 -3.24 6.79 3.89
C GLY A 174 -4.58 6.67 4.58
N GLY A 175 -5.21 5.49 4.43
CA GLY A 175 -6.45 5.14 5.09
C GLY A 175 -6.54 3.64 5.40
N ASN A 176 -7.00 3.33 6.61
CA ASN A 176 -7.25 1.98 7.10
C ASN A 176 -8.74 1.73 7.10
N ILE A 177 -9.21 0.86 6.21
CA ILE A 177 -10.64 0.72 5.92
C ILE A 177 -11.07 -0.74 6.09
N ASN A 178 -12.11 -0.95 6.89
CA ASN A 178 -12.89 -2.18 6.89
C ASN A 178 -14.13 -1.97 6.01
N TYR A 179 -14.03 -2.39 4.75
CA TYR A 179 -15.10 -2.22 3.75
C TYR A 179 -16.38 -3.02 4.06
N ASP A 180 -16.33 -4.03 4.92
CA ASP A 180 -17.51 -4.83 5.28
C ASP A 180 -18.35 -4.15 6.36
N THR A 181 -17.71 -3.43 7.28
CA THR A 181 -18.38 -2.74 8.40
C THR A 181 -18.54 -1.24 8.18
N GLY A 182 -17.82 -0.65 7.21
CA GLY A 182 -17.79 0.78 6.95
C GLY A 182 -16.91 1.59 7.91
N HIS A 183 -16.19 0.96 8.85
CA HIS A 183 -15.24 1.68 9.70
C HIS A 183 -13.99 2.04 8.91
N ALA A 184 -13.57 3.30 9.00
CA ALA A 184 -12.37 3.81 8.37
C ALA A 184 -11.61 4.77 9.29
N LEU A 185 -10.28 4.73 9.23
CA LEU A 185 -9.38 5.69 9.88
C LEU A 185 -8.40 6.22 8.85
N PHE A 186 -8.43 7.52 8.60
CA PHE A 186 -7.52 8.23 7.70
C PHE A 186 -6.43 8.92 8.51
N GLU A 187 -5.17 8.77 8.08
CA GLU A 187 -4.02 9.17 8.89
C GLU A 187 -2.89 9.77 8.06
N ALA A 188 -2.04 10.57 8.70
CA ALA A 188 -0.76 10.96 8.12
C ALA A 188 0.17 9.73 8.07
N THR A 189 0.85 9.53 6.95
CA THR A 189 1.72 8.35 6.74
C THR A 189 3.16 8.57 7.23
N HIS A 190 3.56 9.82 7.44
CA HIS A 190 4.88 10.17 7.93
C HIS A 190 4.99 10.08 9.46
N GLY A 191 6.21 9.93 9.98
CA GLY A 191 6.48 9.96 11.42
C GLY A 191 6.25 11.32 12.09
N THR A 192 6.46 11.37 13.41
CA THR A 192 6.10 12.52 14.27
C THR A 192 6.99 13.76 14.15
N ALA A 193 8.18 13.63 13.55
CA ALA A 193 9.15 14.72 13.35
C ALA A 193 9.31 15.69 14.55
N PRO A 194 9.64 15.19 15.77
CA PRO A 194 9.54 15.96 17.02
C PRO A 194 10.40 17.22 17.06
N LYS A 195 11.49 17.25 16.28
CA LYS A 195 12.37 18.43 16.10
C LYS A 195 11.66 19.68 15.57
N TYR A 196 10.46 19.55 14.98
CA TYR A 196 9.68 20.65 14.41
C TYR A 196 8.35 20.89 15.13
N ALA A 197 8.10 20.18 16.24
CA ALA A 197 6.86 20.33 17.00
C ALA A 197 6.66 21.78 17.47
N GLY A 198 5.45 22.32 17.22
CA GLY A 198 5.08 23.69 17.61
C GLY A 198 5.74 24.82 16.81
N GLN A 199 6.49 24.52 15.75
CA GLN A 199 7.23 25.53 14.99
C GLN A 199 6.48 26.06 13.76
N ASP A 200 5.27 25.58 13.49
CA ASP A 200 4.45 25.98 12.33
C ASP A 200 5.21 25.86 11.00
N LYS A 201 5.91 24.73 10.82
CA LYS A 201 6.90 24.56 9.74
C LYS A 201 6.65 23.35 8.83
N VAL A 202 6.08 22.28 9.39
CA VAL A 202 5.95 21.00 8.69
C VAL A 202 4.93 21.08 7.55
N ASN A 203 5.04 20.18 6.59
CA ASN A 203 4.10 20.06 5.49
C ASN A 203 2.84 19.32 5.97
N PRO A 204 1.63 19.90 5.90
CA PRO A 204 0.39 19.23 6.25
C PRO A 204 -0.18 18.37 5.11
N GLY A 205 0.49 18.29 3.96
CA GLY A 205 -0.04 17.65 2.75
C GLY A 205 -0.50 16.20 2.94
N SER A 206 0.22 15.40 3.74
CA SER A 206 -0.17 14.00 4.00
C SER A 206 -1.53 13.92 4.70
N VAL A 207 -1.74 14.67 5.78
CA VAL A 207 -3.01 14.64 6.51
C VAL A 207 -4.14 15.31 5.71
N ILE A 208 -3.84 16.33 4.91
CA ILE A 208 -4.81 16.96 4.00
C ILE A 208 -5.28 15.96 2.94
N LEU A 209 -4.37 15.25 2.28
CA LEU A 209 -4.70 14.25 1.28
C LEU A 209 -5.37 13.01 1.88
N SER A 210 -5.03 12.62 3.12
CA SER A 210 -5.80 11.60 3.84
C SER A 210 -7.22 12.08 4.18
N GLY A 211 -7.40 13.38 4.48
CA GLY A 211 -8.70 14.02 4.62
C GLY A 211 -9.48 14.04 3.31
N GLU A 212 -8.81 14.22 2.18
CA GLU A 212 -9.39 14.08 0.84
C GLU A 212 -9.93 12.67 0.60
N MET A 213 -9.14 11.63 0.93
CA MET A 213 -9.60 10.25 0.87
C MET A 213 -10.82 9.99 1.77
N MET A 214 -10.86 10.64 2.94
CA MET A 214 -12.01 10.58 3.85
C MET A 214 -13.26 11.19 3.22
N LEU A 215 -13.14 12.35 2.58
CA LEU A 215 -14.25 13.01 1.90
C LEU A 215 -14.82 12.12 0.79
N ARG A 216 -13.98 11.50 -0.04
CA ARG A 216 -14.43 10.50 -1.04
C ARG A 216 -15.10 9.30 -0.39
N HIS A 217 -14.56 8.80 0.72
CA HIS A 217 -15.19 7.69 1.45
C HIS A 217 -16.58 8.03 2.01
N LEU A 218 -16.83 9.30 2.34
CA LEU A 218 -18.14 9.81 2.77
C LEU A 218 -19.10 10.09 1.59
N GLY A 219 -18.63 9.96 0.34
CA GLY A 219 -19.38 10.31 -0.87
C GLY A 219 -19.47 11.82 -1.12
N TRP A 220 -18.53 12.60 -0.58
CA TRP A 220 -18.45 14.06 -0.75
C TRP A 220 -17.40 14.39 -1.83
N ASP A 221 -17.63 13.89 -3.04
CA ASP A 221 -16.67 13.95 -4.14
C ASP A 221 -16.34 15.38 -4.57
N GLU A 222 -17.32 16.29 -4.56
CA GLU A 222 -17.08 17.69 -4.92
C GLU A 222 -16.13 18.39 -3.94
N ALA A 223 -16.25 18.06 -2.64
CA ALA A 223 -15.37 18.61 -1.62
C ALA A 223 -13.96 18.01 -1.72
N ALA A 224 -13.84 16.71 -2.01
CA ALA A 224 -12.56 16.07 -2.25
C ALA A 224 -11.84 16.69 -3.45
N GLU A 225 -12.57 16.98 -4.52
CA GLU A 225 -12.00 17.57 -5.73
C GLU A 225 -11.44 18.99 -5.50
N LEU A 226 -12.14 19.81 -4.71
CA LEU A 226 -11.62 21.13 -4.32
C LEU A 226 -10.30 21.03 -3.54
N VAL A 227 -10.16 20.02 -2.67
CA VAL A 227 -8.90 19.81 -1.93
C VAL A 227 -7.76 19.44 -2.88
N ILE A 228 -8.00 18.54 -3.84
CA ILE A 228 -7.00 18.18 -4.86
C ILE A 228 -6.62 19.41 -5.68
N GLN A 229 -7.61 20.13 -6.25
CA GLN A 229 -7.38 21.30 -7.08
C GLN A 229 -6.56 22.37 -6.34
N GLY A 230 -6.97 22.71 -5.11
CA GLY A 230 -6.28 23.71 -4.29
C GLY A 230 -4.83 23.32 -3.99
N LEU A 231 -4.56 22.04 -3.71
CA LEU A 231 -3.21 21.56 -3.45
C LEU A 231 -2.35 21.54 -4.71
N GLU A 232 -2.88 21.05 -5.84
CA GLU A 232 -2.20 21.01 -7.13
C GLU A 232 -1.78 22.41 -7.58
N GLU A 233 -2.71 23.36 -7.56
CA GLU A 233 -2.45 24.75 -7.96
C GLU A 233 -1.42 25.42 -7.03
N THR A 234 -1.52 25.20 -5.72
CA THR A 234 -0.59 25.78 -4.73
C THR A 234 0.85 25.27 -4.92
N ILE A 235 1.02 23.95 -5.16
CA ILE A 235 2.32 23.36 -5.43
C ILE A 235 2.86 23.83 -6.80
N ALA A 236 2.00 23.92 -7.83
CA ALA A 236 2.38 24.40 -9.17
C ALA A 236 2.87 25.86 -9.15
N GLN A 237 2.25 26.70 -8.32
CA GLN A 237 2.68 28.08 -8.04
C GLN A 237 3.98 28.17 -7.22
N LYS A 238 4.57 27.03 -6.83
CA LYS A 238 5.77 26.91 -5.99
C LYS A 238 5.65 27.65 -4.65
N THR A 239 4.43 27.75 -4.12
CA THR A 239 4.15 28.39 -2.85
C THR A 239 3.98 27.29 -1.80
N VAL A 240 5.07 26.92 -1.14
CA VAL A 240 5.20 25.61 -0.47
C VAL A 240 5.95 25.70 0.87
N THR A 241 5.83 24.65 1.68
CA THR A 241 6.58 24.51 2.93
C THR A 241 8.07 24.19 2.69
N TYR A 242 8.86 24.30 3.76
CA TYR A 242 10.34 24.25 3.72
C TYR A 242 10.94 22.98 3.08
N ASP A 243 10.23 21.87 3.14
CA ASP A 243 10.66 20.56 2.65
C ASP A 243 10.69 20.51 1.12
N PHE A 244 9.73 21.15 0.46
CA PHE A 244 9.71 21.36 -0.98
C PHE A 244 10.54 22.58 -1.40
N GLU A 245 10.42 23.70 -0.69
CA GLU A 245 11.09 24.96 -1.08
C GLU A 245 12.59 24.78 -1.29
N ARG A 246 13.26 24.09 -0.37
CA ARG A 246 14.71 23.81 -0.44
C ARG A 246 15.15 22.96 -1.65
N LEU A 247 14.21 22.31 -2.35
CA LEU A 247 14.43 21.47 -3.52
C LEU A 247 13.98 22.15 -4.83
N MET A 248 13.41 23.34 -4.76
CA MET A 248 12.82 24.04 -5.90
C MET A 248 13.52 25.39 -6.14
N THR A 249 13.82 25.70 -7.40
CA THR A 249 14.32 27.04 -7.76
C THR A 249 13.15 28.03 -7.84
N GLY A 250 13.27 29.13 -7.09
CA GLY A 250 12.31 30.25 -7.10
C GLY A 250 11.00 29.97 -6.38
N ALA A 251 11.00 29.06 -5.39
CA ALA A 251 9.83 28.79 -4.57
C ALA A 251 9.65 29.85 -3.48
N LYS A 252 8.40 30.10 -3.11
CA LYS A 252 8.01 30.96 -1.99
C LYS A 252 7.82 30.08 -0.75
N LEU A 253 8.66 30.28 0.26
CA LEU A 253 8.57 29.58 1.54
C LEU A 253 7.33 30.03 2.32
N LEU A 254 6.51 29.07 2.75
CA LEU A 254 5.40 29.26 3.68
C LEU A 254 5.57 28.43 4.96
N LYS A 255 4.91 28.89 6.03
CA LYS A 255 4.62 28.09 7.22
C LYS A 255 3.56 27.03 6.97
N CYS A 256 3.37 26.12 7.92
CA CYS A 256 2.33 25.09 7.86
C CYS A 256 0.93 25.71 7.75
N SER A 257 0.63 26.68 8.61
CA SER A 257 -0.65 27.42 8.62
C SER A 257 -0.91 28.18 7.31
N GLU A 258 0.09 28.95 6.88
CA GLU A 258 0.06 29.75 5.65
C GLU A 258 -0.13 28.87 4.40
N PHE A 259 0.46 27.67 4.38
CA PHE A 259 0.26 26.72 3.28
C PHE A 259 -1.19 26.22 3.22
N GLY A 260 -1.82 25.96 4.37
CA GLY A 260 -3.25 25.64 4.43
C GLY A 260 -4.13 26.78 3.90
N GLU A 261 -3.83 28.03 4.26
CA GLU A 261 -4.54 29.21 3.73
C GLU A 261 -4.35 29.36 2.22
N ALA A 262 -3.14 29.09 1.71
CA ALA A 262 -2.85 29.13 0.28
C ALA A 262 -3.64 28.08 -0.50
N ILE A 263 -3.76 26.86 0.03
CA ILE A 263 -4.59 25.79 -0.55
C ILE A 263 -6.04 26.26 -0.65
N VAL A 264 -6.61 26.80 0.44
CA VAL A 264 -7.99 27.29 0.47
C VAL A 264 -8.22 28.44 -0.51
N ALA A 265 -7.25 29.34 -0.69
CA ALA A 265 -7.35 30.44 -1.64
C ALA A 265 -7.34 29.99 -3.12
N ASN A 266 -6.85 28.78 -3.40
CA ASN A 266 -6.75 28.18 -4.72
C ASN A 266 -7.86 27.14 -5.01
N MET A 267 -8.81 26.93 -4.09
CA MET A 267 -10.03 26.13 -4.32
C MET A 267 -11.04 26.92 -5.15
#